data_AF-A0A412Y695-F1
#
_entry.id   AF-A0A412Y695-F1
#
_cell.length_a   1.000
_cell.length_b   1.000
_cell.length_c   1.000
_cell.angle_alpha   90.00
_cell.angle_beta   90.00
_cell.angle_gamma   90.00
#
_symmetry.space_group_name_H-M   'P 1'
#
loop_
_entity.id
_entity.type
_entity.pdbx_description
1 polymer ?
#
loop_
_entity_poly.entity_id
_entity_poly.type
_entity_poly.pdbx_seq_one_letter_code
_entity_poly.pdbx_strand_id
1 'polypeptide(L)'
;MKNKQWKSTGWLASLLFIGGLSSCSNGGQSQKSSALDTQPIAGSVEVINGDSIWVCNLSALKDTVVLPLSYFADELQIVKLDNRDEALVPVRNVIVSDNYILVWGKDQTPFKLFDKAGKFLANVGAFGQGPGEYQLIYDAQIDEAGGRIYLLPWNAKSLLAYDLKGQAVQSIPLPGLVPKGVFKANTKDSLLSVFLLPFEYLPYVAWTQKFNGEIQDTIRSRHLAIKPDFSNEVYSNKNGADFDVSLFVFWERRPDSLYHYANGRLNPRFTMDFAKKEIPIHDYKELPRHFLGSTSVEKQLDENHFTTDVPADFIMDKESLKGAFYKVENDYLGNMPIPWFSYSCSNGYYTANMEPVALKETLEKYLESVKDIPAADREHMQKLADSIHENDNNYILYAKLK
;
A
#
# COMPACT_ATOMS: atom_id res chain seq x y z
N MET A 1 -35.08 39.69 -36.32
CA MET A 1 -36.54 39.63 -36.06
C MET A 1 -37.13 38.47 -36.84
N LYS A 2 -37.73 37.52 -36.11
CA LYS A 2 -38.66 36.43 -36.53
C LYS A 2 -38.40 35.74 -37.89
N ASN A 3 -37.84 34.52 -37.84
CA ASN A 3 -38.08 33.51 -38.87
C ASN A 3 -38.97 32.39 -38.33
N LYS A 4 -40.01 32.09 -39.12
CA LYS A 4 -41.09 31.14 -38.87
C LYS A 4 -40.62 29.69 -39.03
N GLN A 5 -41.17 28.83 -38.18
CA GLN A 5 -41.23 27.38 -38.40
C GLN A 5 -42.20 27.03 -39.55
N TRP A 6 -41.89 25.97 -40.29
CA TRP A 6 -42.91 25.03 -40.74
C TRP A 6 -42.39 23.59 -40.69
N LYS A 7 -43.30 22.69 -40.28
CA LYS A 7 -43.14 21.23 -40.18
C LYS A 7 -43.85 20.56 -41.36
N SER A 8 -43.32 19.42 -41.83
CA SER A 8 -44.08 18.22 -42.27
C SER A 8 -43.08 17.14 -42.73
N THR A 9 -43.01 15.97 -42.07
CA THR A 9 -43.48 14.63 -42.55
C THR A 9 -43.02 14.28 -43.97
N GLY A 10 -42.40 13.15 -44.31
CA GLY A 10 -42.12 11.85 -43.70
C GLY A 10 -42.12 10.78 -44.83
N TRP A 11 -41.35 9.69 -44.67
CA TRP A 11 -41.36 8.38 -45.37
C TRP A 11 -40.27 8.04 -46.43
N LEU A 12 -39.36 7.15 -45.97
CA LEU A 12 -38.89 5.87 -46.53
C LEU A 12 -38.60 5.74 -48.04
N ALA A 13 -37.33 5.48 -48.37
CA ALA A 13 -36.95 4.50 -49.40
C ALA A 13 -35.62 3.83 -49.02
N SER A 14 -35.71 2.53 -48.83
CA SER A 14 -34.64 1.56 -48.62
C SER A 14 -33.76 1.40 -49.86
N LEU A 15 -32.44 1.29 -49.67
CA LEU A 15 -31.53 0.70 -50.65
C LEU A 15 -30.44 -0.07 -49.89
N LEU A 16 -30.62 -1.39 -49.89
CA LEU A 16 -29.61 -2.39 -49.56
C LEU A 16 -28.48 -2.35 -50.59
N PHE A 17 -27.25 -2.25 -50.13
CA PHE A 17 -26.09 -2.83 -50.81
C PHE A 17 -25.22 -3.55 -49.79
N ILE A 18 -25.06 -4.85 -50.03
CA ILE A 18 -24.25 -5.80 -49.26
C ILE A 18 -22.89 -5.96 -49.98
N GLY A 19 -21.81 -6.00 -49.21
CA GLY A 19 -20.48 -6.52 -49.60
C GLY A 19 -19.44 -5.43 -49.91
N GLY A 20 -18.22 -5.42 -49.33
CA GLY A 20 -17.59 -6.41 -48.48
C GLY A 20 -16.37 -5.85 -47.73
N LEU A 21 -16.18 -6.48 -46.57
CA LEU A 21 -15.03 -6.61 -45.67
C LEU A 21 -13.69 -5.93 -46.05
N SER A 22 -13.23 -5.09 -45.14
CA SER A 22 -11.82 -5.04 -44.74
C SER A 22 -11.77 -4.88 -43.22
N SER A 23 -11.41 -5.99 -42.57
CA SER A 23 -11.31 -6.14 -41.12
C SER A 23 -10.09 -5.40 -40.60
N CYS A 24 -10.30 -4.24 -39.98
CA CYS A 24 -9.41 -3.75 -38.93
C CYS A 24 -10.08 -4.08 -37.61
N SER A 25 -9.62 -5.14 -36.95
CA SER A 25 -10.00 -5.43 -35.57
C SER A 25 -9.42 -4.34 -34.68
N ASN A 26 -10.20 -3.30 -34.41
CA ASN A 26 -9.99 -2.50 -33.22
C ASN A 26 -10.22 -3.42 -32.02
N GLY A 27 -9.12 -3.80 -31.37
CA GLY A 27 -9.13 -4.42 -30.05
C GLY A 27 -9.68 -3.43 -29.03
N GLY A 28 -11.01 -3.29 -28.99
CA GLY A 28 -11.69 -2.75 -27.84
C GLY A 28 -11.49 -3.74 -26.70
N GLN A 29 -10.67 -3.38 -25.71
CA GLN A 29 -10.70 -4.03 -24.42
C GLN A 29 -12.10 -3.85 -23.85
N SER A 30 -12.94 -4.88 -23.97
CA SER A 30 -14.11 -5.01 -23.11
C SER A 30 -13.57 -5.07 -21.68
N GLN A 31 -13.80 -4.03 -20.87
CA GLN A 31 -13.62 -4.14 -19.42
C GLN A 31 -14.45 -5.33 -18.96
N LYS A 32 -13.80 -6.44 -18.63
CA LYS A 32 -14.46 -7.56 -17.95
C LYS A 32 -15.03 -6.99 -16.65
N SER A 33 -16.31 -7.19 -16.40
CA SER A 33 -16.90 -6.78 -15.11
C SER A 33 -16.18 -7.51 -13.98
N SER A 34 -15.72 -6.77 -12.99
CA SER A 34 -15.10 -7.29 -11.78
C SER A 34 -16.14 -8.01 -10.90
N ALA A 35 -15.69 -8.95 -10.07
CA ALA A 35 -16.54 -9.54 -9.02
C ALA A 35 -17.07 -8.49 -8.03
N LEU A 36 -16.37 -7.36 -7.90
CA LEU A 36 -16.83 -6.21 -7.09
C LEU A 36 -17.99 -5.46 -7.76
N ASP A 37 -18.12 -5.49 -9.08
CA ASP A 37 -19.16 -4.75 -9.83
C ASP A 37 -20.56 -5.33 -9.59
N THR A 38 -20.68 -6.54 -9.08
CA THR A 38 -21.96 -7.18 -8.76
C THR A 38 -22.35 -6.99 -7.29
N GLN A 39 -21.50 -6.35 -6.48
CA GLN A 39 -21.68 -6.18 -5.04
C GLN A 39 -22.62 -5.00 -4.72
N PRO A 40 -23.25 -5.00 -3.53
CA PRO A 40 -24.10 -3.90 -3.11
C PRO A 40 -23.31 -2.59 -2.97
N ILE A 41 -24.02 -1.47 -3.14
CA ILE A 41 -23.51 -0.17 -2.68
C ILE A 41 -23.41 -0.26 -1.15
N ALA A 42 -22.19 -0.18 -0.65
CA ALA A 42 -21.87 -0.23 0.78
C ALA A 42 -21.40 1.13 1.30
N GLY A 43 -21.05 2.06 0.41
CA GLY A 43 -20.55 3.38 0.75
C GLY A 43 -21.52 4.53 0.53
N SER A 44 -21.26 5.62 1.23
CA SER A 44 -21.75 6.97 0.90
C SER A 44 -20.57 7.95 0.85
N VAL A 45 -20.80 9.12 0.27
CA VAL A 45 -19.86 10.25 0.34
C VAL A 45 -20.56 11.38 1.09
N GLU A 46 -19.98 11.78 2.21
CA GLU A 46 -20.43 12.89 3.02
C GLU A 46 -19.51 14.09 2.81
N VAL A 47 -20.04 15.31 2.95
CA VAL A 47 -19.24 16.53 2.88
C VAL A 47 -19.27 17.19 4.25
N ILE A 48 -18.12 17.23 4.91
CA ILE A 48 -17.97 17.85 6.24
C ILE A 48 -16.94 18.97 6.13
N ASN A 49 -17.36 20.20 6.47
CA ASN A 49 -16.52 21.40 6.37
C ASN A 49 -15.86 21.62 4.98
N GLY A 50 -16.52 21.15 3.91
CA GLY A 50 -16.03 21.25 2.54
C GLY A 50 -15.15 20.07 2.09
N ASP A 51 -14.82 19.14 2.97
CA ASP A 51 -14.05 17.94 2.64
C ASP A 51 -14.98 16.75 2.39
N SER A 52 -14.74 16.02 1.30
CA SER A 52 -15.42 14.76 1.00
C SER A 52 -14.84 13.60 1.82
N ILE A 53 -15.72 12.88 2.51
CA ILE A 53 -15.40 11.71 3.32
C ILE A 53 -16.21 10.53 2.80
N TRP A 54 -15.54 9.44 2.47
CA TRP A 54 -16.17 8.19 2.11
C TRP A 54 -16.49 7.40 3.38
N VAL A 55 -17.75 7.02 3.55
CA VAL A 55 -18.23 6.28 4.71
C VAL A 55 -18.66 4.90 4.25
N CYS A 56 -17.95 3.86 4.67
CA CYS A 56 -18.36 2.47 4.40
C CYS A 56 -19.30 1.99 5.52
N ASN A 57 -20.44 1.43 5.17
CA ASN A 57 -21.34 0.77 6.11
C ASN A 57 -20.97 -0.71 6.21
N LEU A 58 -20.40 -1.11 7.34
CA LEU A 58 -19.98 -2.48 7.59
C LEU A 58 -21.13 -3.49 7.45
N SER A 59 -22.34 -3.11 7.85
CA SER A 59 -23.52 -3.98 7.78
C SER A 59 -24.02 -4.19 6.35
N ALA A 60 -23.61 -3.35 5.40
CA ALA A 60 -23.93 -3.51 3.98
C ALA A 60 -22.99 -4.49 3.28
N LEU A 61 -21.81 -4.78 3.84
CA LEU A 61 -20.91 -5.81 3.33
C LEU A 61 -21.51 -7.20 3.58
N LYS A 62 -21.59 -8.02 2.53
CA LYS A 62 -22.21 -9.35 2.57
C LYS A 62 -21.21 -10.44 2.23
N ASP A 63 -21.03 -10.68 0.94
CA ASP A 63 -20.24 -11.79 0.44
C ASP A 63 -18.73 -11.50 0.49
N THR A 64 -17.94 -12.56 0.45
CA THR A 64 -16.49 -12.46 0.19
C THR A 64 -16.25 -12.69 -1.28
N VAL A 65 -15.76 -11.67 -1.98
CA VAL A 65 -15.34 -11.78 -3.38
C VAL A 65 -13.86 -12.18 -3.47
N VAL A 66 -13.50 -12.90 -4.52
CA VAL A 66 -12.10 -13.18 -4.86
C VAL A 66 -11.71 -12.29 -6.03
N LEU A 67 -10.68 -11.47 -5.84
CA LEU A 67 -10.21 -10.51 -6.83
C LEU A 67 -8.81 -10.92 -7.32
N PRO A 68 -8.56 -10.93 -8.64
CA PRO A 68 -7.22 -11.22 -9.15
C PRO A 68 -6.27 -10.06 -8.87
N LEU A 69 -4.97 -10.34 -8.71
CA LEU A 69 -3.93 -9.31 -8.57
C LEU A 69 -3.96 -8.32 -9.75
N SER A 70 -4.22 -8.81 -10.96
CA SER A 70 -4.36 -7.97 -12.16
C SER A 70 -5.50 -6.94 -12.10
N TYR A 71 -6.47 -7.09 -11.19
CA TYR A 71 -7.49 -6.07 -10.92
C TYR A 71 -6.88 -4.81 -10.28
N PHE A 72 -5.88 -4.99 -9.41
CA PHE A 72 -5.26 -3.91 -8.64
C PHE A 72 -3.98 -3.37 -9.27
N ALA A 73 -3.25 -4.22 -9.98
CA ALA A 73 -1.90 -3.92 -10.42
C ALA A 73 -1.65 -4.33 -11.88
N ASP A 74 -0.58 -3.78 -12.44
CA ASP A 74 -0.01 -4.16 -13.73
C ASP A 74 0.60 -5.58 -13.67
N GLU A 75 1.35 -5.96 -14.70
CA GLU A 75 1.99 -7.27 -14.80
C GLU A 75 2.95 -7.53 -13.63
N LEU A 76 2.86 -8.73 -13.07
CA LEU A 76 3.76 -9.19 -12.01
C LEU A 76 5.18 -9.37 -12.55
N GLN A 77 6.13 -8.75 -11.86
CA GLN A 77 7.56 -8.94 -12.09
C GLN A 77 8.12 -9.85 -10.98
N ILE A 78 8.98 -10.79 -11.36
CA ILE A 78 9.68 -11.69 -10.44
C ILE A 78 11.18 -11.50 -10.65
N VAL A 79 11.86 -10.92 -9.67
CA VAL A 79 13.26 -10.51 -9.79
C VAL A 79 14.11 -11.26 -8.78
N LYS A 80 15.06 -12.05 -9.29
CA LYS A 80 16.11 -12.67 -8.48
C LYS A 80 17.16 -11.62 -8.11
N LEU A 81 17.43 -11.45 -6.83
CA LEU A 81 18.47 -10.52 -6.38
C LEU A 81 19.89 -11.08 -6.61
N ASP A 82 20.85 -10.17 -6.76
CA ASP A 82 22.27 -10.47 -6.92
C ASP A 82 22.77 -11.36 -5.77
N ASN A 83 23.53 -12.40 -6.11
CA ASN A 83 23.91 -13.46 -5.19
C ASN A 83 25.29 -13.31 -4.55
N ARG A 84 25.94 -12.15 -4.71
CA ARG A 84 27.22 -11.87 -4.03
C ARG A 84 27.00 -11.72 -2.52
N ASP A 85 27.99 -12.12 -1.72
CA ASP A 85 27.91 -12.09 -0.24
C ASP A 85 27.49 -10.73 0.31
N GLU A 86 28.01 -9.64 -0.26
CA GLU A 86 27.69 -8.27 0.11
C GLU A 86 26.26 -7.84 -0.22
N ALA A 87 25.54 -8.59 -1.06
CA ALA A 87 24.19 -8.30 -1.54
C ALA A 87 23.10 -9.13 -0.84
N LEU A 88 23.46 -10.11 -0.01
CA LEU A 88 22.50 -11.00 0.64
C LEU A 88 21.52 -10.25 1.55
N VAL A 89 20.22 -10.50 1.38
CA VAL A 89 19.17 -9.81 2.13
C VAL A 89 18.38 -10.75 3.03
N PRO A 90 17.84 -10.24 4.15
CA PRO A 90 16.85 -10.95 4.96
C PRO A 90 15.45 -10.90 4.32
N VAL A 91 14.57 -11.84 4.69
CA VAL A 91 13.14 -11.79 4.35
C VAL A 91 12.41 -10.84 5.29
N ARG A 92 12.22 -9.60 4.84
CA ARG A 92 11.41 -8.62 5.58
C ARG A 92 10.86 -7.52 4.66
N ASN A 93 11.42 -6.31 4.76
CA ASN A 93 10.83 -5.12 4.18
C ASN A 93 11.40 -4.85 2.80
N VAL A 94 10.54 -4.38 1.90
CA VAL A 94 10.91 -3.97 0.54
C VAL A 94 10.19 -2.66 0.23
N ILE A 95 10.92 -1.72 -0.36
CA ILE A 95 10.35 -0.58 -1.07
C ILE A 95 10.73 -0.73 -2.53
N VAL A 96 9.72 -0.65 -3.40
CA VAL A 96 9.91 -0.58 -4.84
C VAL A 96 9.57 0.83 -5.31
N SER A 97 10.39 1.32 -6.23
CA SER A 97 10.20 2.57 -6.94
C SER A 97 10.30 2.31 -8.45
N ASP A 98 10.30 3.37 -9.26
CA ASP A 98 10.32 3.26 -10.72
C ASP A 98 11.62 2.57 -11.20
N ASN A 99 12.78 2.91 -10.61
CA ASN A 99 14.09 2.40 -11.03
C ASN A 99 14.80 1.54 -9.96
N TYR A 100 14.33 1.54 -8.71
CA TYR A 100 15.06 0.88 -7.61
C TYR A 100 14.20 -0.07 -6.78
N ILE A 101 14.89 -1.05 -6.18
CA ILE A 101 14.37 -1.93 -5.13
C ILE A 101 15.27 -1.73 -3.91
N LEU A 102 14.68 -1.42 -2.76
CA LEU A 102 15.37 -1.24 -1.48
C LEU A 102 14.89 -2.30 -0.50
N VAL A 103 15.82 -3.09 0.04
CA VAL A 103 15.51 -4.23 0.92
C VAL A 103 16.27 -4.09 2.24
N TRP A 104 15.61 -4.41 3.36
CA TRP A 104 16.25 -4.43 4.68
C TRP A 104 15.51 -5.33 5.67
N GLY A 105 16.20 -5.71 6.73
CA GLY A 105 15.69 -6.55 7.81
C GLY A 105 15.66 -5.90 9.17
N LYS A 106 15.57 -6.76 10.19
CA LYS A 106 15.65 -6.43 11.63
C LYS A 106 17.03 -6.72 12.22
N ASP A 107 17.81 -7.50 11.48
CA ASP A 107 19.20 -7.82 11.71
C ASP A 107 20.07 -6.58 11.53
N GLN A 108 21.34 -6.71 11.92
CA GLN A 108 22.34 -5.65 11.82
C GLN A 108 22.83 -5.46 10.38
N THR A 109 21.98 -5.74 9.39
CA THR A 109 22.30 -5.56 7.98
C THR A 109 21.90 -4.15 7.54
N PRO A 110 22.76 -3.48 6.75
CA PRO A 110 22.38 -2.24 6.13
C PRO A 110 21.27 -2.48 5.10
N PHE A 111 20.49 -1.44 4.84
CA PHE A 111 19.61 -1.35 3.69
C PHE A 111 20.41 -1.61 2.41
N LYS A 112 19.86 -2.42 1.51
CA LYS A 112 20.49 -2.81 0.24
C LYS A 112 19.69 -2.29 -0.93
N LEU A 113 20.35 -1.53 -1.79
CA LEU A 113 19.77 -0.93 -2.99
C LEU A 113 20.12 -1.76 -4.21
N PHE A 114 19.11 -2.08 -5.00
CA PHE A 114 19.20 -2.82 -6.25
C PHE A 114 18.52 -2.04 -7.38
N ASP A 115 18.89 -2.35 -8.62
CA ASP A 115 18.10 -1.95 -9.78
C ASP A 115 16.90 -2.91 -10.00
N LYS A 116 16.06 -2.59 -10.99
CA LYS A 116 14.89 -3.42 -11.35
C LYS A 116 15.23 -4.79 -11.93
N ALA A 117 16.49 -5.03 -12.33
CA ALA A 117 16.97 -6.34 -12.78
C ALA A 117 17.53 -7.17 -11.62
N GLY A 118 17.54 -6.64 -10.39
CA GLY A 118 18.02 -7.32 -9.20
C GLY A 118 19.54 -7.18 -8.98
N LYS A 119 20.23 -6.36 -9.77
CA LYS A 119 21.67 -6.13 -9.59
C LYS A 119 21.90 -5.26 -8.36
N PHE A 120 22.81 -5.69 -7.50
CA PHE A 120 23.21 -4.92 -6.33
C PHE A 120 23.96 -3.65 -6.73
N LEU A 121 23.53 -2.52 -6.18
CA LEU A 121 24.09 -1.20 -6.45
C LEU A 121 24.93 -0.69 -5.28
N ALA A 122 24.36 -0.71 -4.06
CA ALA A 122 25.02 -0.18 -2.87
C ALA A 122 24.33 -0.63 -1.58
N ASN A 123 25.10 -0.60 -0.47
CA ASN A 123 24.51 -0.48 0.86
C ASN A 123 24.14 0.99 1.08
N VAL A 124 23.00 1.26 1.72
CA VAL A 124 22.56 2.61 2.08
C VAL A 124 22.91 2.85 3.53
N GLY A 125 24.01 3.55 3.80
CA GLY A 125 24.54 3.72 5.16
C GLY A 125 25.00 2.40 5.79
N ALA A 126 25.06 2.39 7.12
CA ALA A 126 25.50 1.24 7.91
C ALA A 126 24.73 1.11 9.23
N PHE A 127 24.72 -0.11 9.78
CA PHE A 127 24.19 -0.34 11.11
C PHE A 127 25.15 0.20 12.18
N GLY A 128 24.65 1.00 13.13
CA GLY A 128 25.44 1.56 14.23
C GLY A 128 24.86 2.82 14.85
N GLN A 129 25.71 3.58 15.54
CA GLN A 129 25.34 4.80 16.30
C GLN A 129 26.19 6.02 15.92
N GLY A 130 27.13 5.87 14.99
CA GLY A 130 27.94 6.96 14.44
C GLY A 130 27.16 7.87 13.49
N PRO A 131 27.77 8.99 13.06
CA PRO A 131 27.16 9.88 12.08
C PRO A 131 26.81 9.15 10.78
N GLY A 132 25.53 9.19 10.38
CA GLY A 132 25.04 8.51 9.17
C GLY A 132 24.78 7.01 9.34
N GLU A 133 24.95 6.46 10.55
CA GLU A 133 24.57 5.09 10.89
C GLU A 133 23.17 5.04 11.52
N TYR A 134 22.56 3.87 11.51
CA TYR A 134 21.24 3.65 12.10
C TYR A 134 21.12 2.31 12.81
N GLN A 135 20.12 2.21 13.68
CA GLN A 135 19.72 0.94 14.28
C GLN A 135 18.35 0.56 13.70
N LEU A 136 17.28 0.75 14.48
CA LEU A 136 15.93 0.42 14.06
C LEU A 136 15.31 1.55 13.22
N ILE A 137 15.05 1.25 11.95
CA ILE A 137 14.31 2.14 11.04
C ILE A 137 12.81 1.80 11.06
N TYR A 138 11.99 2.83 11.18
CA TYR A 138 10.54 2.75 11.25
C TYR A 138 9.87 2.93 9.89
N ASP A 139 10.30 3.95 9.17
CA ASP A 139 9.78 4.31 7.86
C ASP A 139 10.94 4.72 6.94
N ALA A 140 10.75 4.53 5.65
CA ALA A 140 11.74 4.85 4.64
C ALA A 140 11.07 5.33 3.35
N GLN A 141 11.79 6.12 2.56
CA GLN A 141 11.32 6.62 1.28
C GLN A 141 12.47 6.70 0.28
N ILE A 142 12.26 6.18 -0.93
CA ILE A 142 13.12 6.47 -2.10
C ILE A 142 12.50 7.68 -2.81
N ASP A 143 13.24 8.78 -2.86
CA ASP A 143 12.89 9.97 -3.65
C ASP A 143 13.83 10.07 -4.85
N GLU A 144 13.45 9.40 -5.93
CA GLU A 144 14.26 9.38 -7.16
C GLU A 144 14.42 10.75 -7.79
N ALA A 145 13.36 11.56 -7.79
CA ALA A 145 13.39 12.91 -8.36
C ALA A 145 14.35 13.83 -7.59
N GLY A 146 14.41 13.69 -6.26
CA GLY A 146 15.38 14.36 -5.40
C GLY A 146 16.77 13.71 -5.40
N GLY A 147 16.92 12.50 -5.93
CA GLY A 147 18.14 11.70 -5.83
C GLY A 147 18.49 11.37 -4.38
N ARG A 148 17.50 11.02 -3.57
CA ARG A 148 17.64 10.79 -2.13
C ARG A 148 16.98 9.51 -1.65
N ILE A 149 17.53 8.93 -0.59
CA ILE A 149 16.88 7.91 0.23
C ILE A 149 16.80 8.46 1.65
N TYR A 150 15.61 8.45 2.21
CA TYR A 150 15.34 8.94 3.56
C TYR A 150 14.99 7.78 4.47
N LEU A 151 15.63 7.73 5.65
CA LEU A 151 15.38 6.72 6.67
C LEU A 151 14.97 7.43 7.97
N LEU A 152 13.86 7.01 8.57
CA LEU A 152 13.36 7.52 9.84
C LEU A 152 13.58 6.48 10.96
N PRO A 153 14.58 6.67 11.84
CA PRO A 153 14.75 5.82 13.01
C PRO A 153 13.55 5.83 13.96
N TRP A 154 13.35 4.75 14.72
CA TRP A 154 12.20 4.57 15.63
C TRP A 154 11.98 5.72 16.62
N ASN A 155 13.04 6.35 17.13
CA ASN A 155 12.97 7.47 18.08
C ASN A 155 13.90 8.60 17.63
N ALA A 156 13.68 9.07 16.41
CA ALA A 156 14.61 9.96 15.71
C ALA A 156 14.59 11.40 16.25
N LYS A 157 15.77 12.05 16.23
CA LYS A 157 15.91 13.52 16.30
C LYS A 157 16.24 14.16 14.94
N SER A 158 16.48 13.33 13.94
CA SER A 158 16.76 13.73 12.58
C SER A 158 16.28 12.64 11.62
N LEU A 159 15.74 13.03 10.47
CA LEU A 159 15.55 12.12 9.35
C LEU A 159 16.90 11.94 8.65
N LEU A 160 17.39 10.70 8.60
CA LEU A 160 18.66 10.39 7.94
C LEU A 160 18.46 10.47 6.42
N ALA A 161 19.45 11.02 5.72
CA ALA A 161 19.39 11.19 4.29
C ALA A 161 20.64 10.62 3.62
N TYR A 162 20.45 9.94 2.50
CA TYR A 162 21.49 9.34 1.68
C TYR A 162 21.27 9.71 0.22
N ASP A 163 22.32 9.69 -0.59
CA ASP A 163 22.19 9.73 -2.04
C ASP A 163 21.82 8.34 -2.61
N LEU A 164 21.52 8.27 -3.92
CA LEU A 164 21.23 7.00 -4.61
C LEU A 164 22.47 6.10 -4.81
N LYS A 165 23.63 6.49 -4.28
CA LYS A 165 24.83 5.64 -4.17
C LYS A 165 24.98 5.09 -2.74
N GLY A 166 24.03 5.37 -1.86
CA GLY A 166 24.00 4.90 -0.48
C GLY A 166 24.89 5.70 0.47
N GLN A 167 25.47 6.82 0.02
CA GLN A 167 26.37 7.64 0.83
C GLN A 167 25.56 8.63 1.67
N ALA A 168 25.93 8.74 2.95
CA ALA A 168 25.28 9.68 3.86
C ALA A 168 25.46 11.12 3.37
N VAL A 169 24.37 11.88 3.39
CA VAL A 169 24.36 13.33 3.15
C VAL A 169 23.78 14.04 4.37
N GLN A 170 23.60 15.36 4.27
CA GLN A 170 23.06 16.14 5.38
C GLN A 170 21.66 15.65 5.79
N SER A 171 21.55 15.14 7.02
CA SER A 171 20.29 14.78 7.66
C SER A 171 19.41 16.01 7.89
N ILE A 172 18.09 15.79 7.89
CA ILE A 172 17.09 16.82 8.17
C ILE A 172 16.79 16.81 9.68
N PRO A 173 17.05 17.91 10.42
CA PRO A 173 16.75 17.97 11.85
C PRO A 173 15.24 17.92 12.08
N LEU A 174 14.81 17.23 13.13
CA LEU A 174 13.41 17.16 13.56
C LEU A 174 13.22 18.02 14.83
N PRO A 175 12.04 18.63 15.03
CA PRO A 175 11.79 19.55 16.15
C PRO A 175 11.73 18.86 17.51
N GLY A 176 11.67 17.53 17.53
CA GLY A 176 11.61 16.71 18.74
C GLY A 176 11.83 15.24 18.42
N LEU A 177 11.65 14.40 19.44
CA LEU A 177 11.66 12.95 19.27
C LEU A 177 10.44 12.48 18.48
N VAL A 178 10.67 11.53 17.57
CA VAL A 178 9.61 10.94 16.74
C VAL A 178 9.49 9.45 17.07
N PRO A 179 8.74 9.07 18.12
CA PRO A 179 8.46 7.67 18.41
C PRO A 179 7.45 7.11 17.40
N LYS A 180 7.82 6.03 16.69
CA LYS A 180 6.94 5.34 15.73
C LYS A 180 6.27 6.32 14.75
N GLY A 181 7.09 7.02 13.95
CA GLY A 181 6.61 8.00 12.97
C GLY A 181 6.62 7.47 11.55
N VAL A 182 5.70 7.98 10.73
CA VAL A 182 5.73 7.91 9.27
C VAL A 182 5.96 9.30 8.69
N PHE A 183 6.50 9.38 7.49
CA PHE A 183 6.80 10.67 6.87
C PHE A 183 6.59 10.67 5.36
N LYS A 184 6.50 11.87 4.80
CA LYS A 184 6.59 12.12 3.36
C LYS A 184 7.54 13.28 3.10
N ALA A 185 8.63 13.00 2.41
CA ALA A 185 9.57 14.00 1.93
C ALA A 185 9.19 14.44 0.50
N ASN A 186 9.17 15.74 0.26
CA ASN A 186 8.99 16.37 -1.04
C ASN A 186 10.19 17.27 -1.32
N THR A 187 11.15 16.76 -2.10
CA THR A 187 12.39 17.50 -2.42
C THR A 187 12.14 18.73 -3.28
N LYS A 188 11.14 18.69 -4.19
CA LYS A 188 10.81 19.82 -5.08
C LYS A 188 10.52 21.09 -4.28
N ASP A 189 9.76 20.96 -3.19
CA ASP A 189 9.38 22.10 -2.34
C ASP A 189 10.21 22.20 -1.06
N SER A 190 11.17 21.27 -0.88
CA SER A 190 12.00 21.09 0.32
C SER A 190 11.16 20.98 1.59
N LEU A 191 10.06 20.22 1.52
CA LEU A 191 9.11 20.02 2.60
C LEU A 191 9.17 18.58 3.12
N LEU A 192 9.17 18.44 4.44
CA LEU A 192 9.01 17.18 5.15
C LEU A 192 7.71 17.24 5.95
N SER A 193 6.80 16.30 5.71
CA SER A 193 5.62 16.09 6.52
C SER A 193 5.78 14.85 7.37
N VAL A 194 5.43 14.92 8.65
CA VAL A 194 5.58 13.82 9.61
C VAL A 194 4.25 13.60 10.33
N PHE A 195 3.91 12.34 10.56
CA PHE A 195 2.81 11.89 11.42
C PHE A 195 3.30 10.78 12.33
N LEU A 196 2.87 10.76 13.59
CA LEU A 196 3.39 9.83 14.59
C LEU A 196 2.33 9.48 15.62
N LEU A 197 2.64 8.53 16.51
CA LEU A 197 1.70 8.17 17.56
C LEU A 197 1.36 9.37 18.46
N PRO A 198 0.07 9.65 18.70
CA PRO A 198 -0.42 10.79 19.47
C PRO A 198 -0.28 10.59 20.99
N PHE A 199 0.90 10.24 21.49
CA PHE A 199 1.12 10.12 22.93
C PHE A 199 0.95 11.48 23.63
N GLU A 200 0.32 11.48 24.81
CA GLU A 200 -0.05 12.71 25.53
C GLU A 200 1.12 13.63 25.88
N TYR A 201 2.32 13.08 26.07
CA TYR A 201 3.53 13.84 26.40
C TYR A 201 4.17 14.52 25.18
N LEU A 202 3.73 14.19 23.95
CA LEU A 202 4.28 14.78 22.73
C LEU A 202 3.53 16.08 22.39
N PRO A 203 4.23 17.14 21.97
CA PRO A 203 3.60 18.42 21.66
C PRO A 203 2.73 18.35 20.40
N TYR A 204 3.11 17.50 19.43
CA TYR A 204 2.50 17.41 18.10
C TYR A 204 2.34 15.95 17.68
N VAL A 205 1.25 15.66 16.97
CA VAL A 205 0.98 14.38 16.28
C VAL A 205 1.28 14.47 14.78
N ALA A 206 1.32 15.69 14.23
CA ALA A 206 1.74 15.94 12.86
C ALA A 206 2.39 17.31 12.74
N TRP A 207 3.31 17.47 11.79
CA TRP A 207 3.81 18.78 11.37
C TRP A 207 4.36 18.70 9.96
N THR A 208 4.40 19.85 9.29
CA THR A 208 5.20 20.07 8.09
C THR A 208 6.32 21.04 8.42
N GLN A 209 7.52 20.78 7.92
CA GLN A 209 8.71 21.62 8.07
C GLN A 209 9.47 21.73 6.75
N LYS A 210 10.34 22.73 6.66
CA LYS A 210 11.40 22.77 5.66
C LYS A 210 12.53 21.80 6.02
N PHE A 211 13.33 21.41 5.04
CA PHE A 211 14.49 20.53 5.24
C PHE A 211 15.58 21.14 6.15
N ASN A 212 15.60 22.45 6.34
CA ASN A 212 16.48 23.12 7.31
C ASN A 212 15.98 23.05 8.77
N GLY A 213 14.80 22.47 9.03
CA GLY A 213 14.19 22.37 10.35
C GLY A 213 13.14 23.43 10.66
N GLU A 214 12.91 24.40 9.77
CA GLU A 214 11.90 25.45 9.98
C GLU A 214 10.48 24.88 9.90
N ILE A 215 9.77 24.85 11.02
CA ILE A 215 8.38 24.39 11.12
C ILE A 215 7.47 25.35 10.34
N GLN A 216 6.58 24.80 9.52
CA GLN A 216 5.57 25.56 8.76
C GLN A 216 4.20 25.48 9.44
N ASP A 217 3.81 24.28 9.89
CA ASP A 217 2.53 24.02 10.56
C ASP A 217 2.65 22.85 11.54
N THR A 218 1.69 22.77 12.48
CA THR A 218 1.65 21.71 13.49
C THR A 218 0.23 21.31 13.82
N ILE A 219 0.02 20.03 14.14
CA ILE A 219 -1.20 19.47 14.71
C ILE A 219 -0.88 18.92 16.09
N ARG A 220 -1.64 19.34 17.11
CA ARG A 220 -1.59 18.76 18.46
C ARG A 220 -2.45 17.50 18.52
N SER A 221 -2.06 16.52 19.34
CA SER A 221 -2.79 15.25 19.51
C SER A 221 -4.29 15.44 19.80
N ARG A 222 -4.66 16.30 20.77
CA ARG A 222 -6.06 16.62 21.12
C ARG A 222 -6.93 15.35 21.22
N HIS A 223 -8.00 15.26 20.42
CA HIS A 223 -8.92 14.13 20.42
C HIS A 223 -8.29 12.85 19.87
N LEU A 224 -7.15 12.93 19.19
CA LEU A 224 -6.38 11.76 18.75
C LEU A 224 -5.52 11.17 19.86
N ALA A 225 -5.36 11.84 21.00
CA ALA A 225 -4.51 11.36 22.10
C ALA A 225 -4.83 9.92 22.50
N ILE A 226 -3.78 9.14 22.75
CA ILE A 226 -3.84 7.75 23.21
C ILE A 226 -2.83 7.52 24.32
N LYS A 227 -3.10 6.53 25.18
CA LYS A 227 -2.11 6.08 26.15
C LYS A 227 -0.91 5.42 25.46
N PRO A 228 0.31 5.62 25.99
CA PRO A 228 1.49 4.90 25.49
C PRO A 228 1.33 3.39 25.63
N ASP A 229 1.16 2.72 24.50
CA ASP A 229 1.13 1.26 24.37
C ASP A 229 1.81 0.88 23.05
N PHE A 230 2.70 -0.11 23.10
CA PHE A 230 3.54 -0.49 21.95
C PHE A 230 2.77 -1.29 20.89
N SER A 231 1.55 -1.74 21.18
CA SER A 231 0.64 -2.39 20.24
C SER A 231 -0.07 -1.37 19.35
N ASN A 232 -0.07 -0.08 19.72
CA ASN A 232 -0.57 0.98 18.86
C ASN A 232 0.39 1.22 17.68
N GLU A 233 -0.18 1.61 16.54
CA GLU A 233 0.56 1.74 15.29
C GLU A 233 0.09 2.97 14.48
N VAL A 234 0.99 3.52 13.68
CA VAL A 234 0.65 4.49 12.63
C VAL A 234 0.90 3.85 11.28
N TYR A 235 0.01 4.10 10.33
CA TYR A 235 0.20 3.62 8.97
C TYR A 235 0.25 4.78 7.98
N SER A 236 1.10 4.61 6.98
CA SER A 236 1.10 5.37 5.74
C SER A 236 1.62 4.47 4.64
N ASN A 237 0.76 4.15 3.67
CA ASN A 237 1.13 3.24 2.60
C ASN A 237 1.70 3.99 1.40
N LYS A 238 1.45 5.30 1.27
CA LYS A 238 2.04 6.15 0.23
C LYS A 238 1.72 5.66 -1.19
N ASN A 239 0.54 5.05 -1.37
CA ASN A 239 0.08 4.54 -2.66
C ASN A 239 -0.46 5.64 -3.58
N GLY A 240 -0.70 6.85 -3.04
CA GLY A 240 -1.17 8.02 -3.76
C GLY A 240 -0.21 9.21 -3.71
N ALA A 241 -0.59 10.28 -4.41
CA ALA A 241 0.15 11.54 -4.41
C ALA A 241 0.07 12.28 -3.07
N ASP A 242 -0.96 12.03 -2.27
CA ASP A 242 -1.16 12.62 -0.95
C ASP A 242 -0.42 11.84 0.15
N PHE A 243 -0.22 12.44 1.32
CA PHE A 243 0.32 11.74 2.48
C PHE A 243 -0.82 11.12 3.28
N ASP A 244 -1.17 9.88 2.93
CA ASP A 244 -2.18 9.10 3.64
C ASP A 244 -1.65 8.66 5.00
N VAL A 245 -2.44 8.88 6.05
CA VAL A 245 -2.10 8.49 7.42
C VAL A 245 -3.32 7.94 8.15
N SER A 246 -3.12 6.89 8.95
CA SER A 246 -4.16 6.34 9.82
C SER A 246 -3.57 5.86 11.15
N LEU A 247 -4.43 5.81 12.17
CA LEU A 247 -4.09 5.29 13.49
C LEU A 247 -4.66 3.89 13.66
N PHE A 248 -3.86 3.01 14.23
CA PHE A 248 -4.30 1.72 14.73
C PHE A 248 -4.14 1.72 16.25
N VAL A 249 -5.26 1.54 16.95
CA VAL A 249 -5.32 1.57 18.41
C VAL A 249 -5.91 0.24 18.88
N PHE A 250 -5.12 -0.51 19.65
CA PHE A 250 -5.51 -1.87 20.04
C PHE A 250 -6.55 -1.89 21.18
N TRP A 251 -6.30 -1.13 22.25
CA TRP A 251 -7.12 -1.17 23.46
C TRP A 251 -8.23 -0.10 23.50
N GLU A 252 -7.89 1.17 23.28
CA GLU A 252 -8.82 2.31 23.36
C GLU A 252 -9.58 2.51 22.02
N ARG A 253 -10.23 1.43 21.56
CA ARG A 253 -10.93 1.34 20.28
C ARG A 253 -12.05 2.38 20.20
N ARG A 254 -12.05 3.16 19.11
CA ARG A 254 -13.01 4.22 18.81
C ARG A 254 -13.18 4.33 17.31
N PRO A 255 -14.29 4.91 16.81
CA PRO A 255 -14.35 5.29 15.40
C PRO A 255 -13.22 6.27 15.09
N ASP A 256 -12.52 6.02 13.99
CA ASP A 256 -11.45 6.89 13.48
C ASP A 256 -11.53 6.93 11.95
N SER A 257 -10.65 7.70 11.31
CA SER A 257 -10.58 7.84 9.85
C SER A 257 -9.18 7.55 9.32
N LEU A 258 -9.11 7.24 8.03
CA LEU A 258 -7.93 7.49 7.23
C LEU A 258 -7.94 8.97 6.83
N TYR A 259 -6.79 9.62 6.97
CA TYR A 259 -6.61 11.05 6.69
C TYR A 259 -5.62 11.25 5.55
N HIS A 260 -5.78 12.36 4.82
CA HIS A 260 -4.70 12.96 4.05
C HIS A 260 -4.14 14.13 4.85
N TYR A 261 -2.85 14.08 5.16
CA TYR A 261 -2.16 15.19 5.80
C TYR A 261 -1.57 16.14 4.76
N ALA A 262 -2.10 17.36 4.71
CA ALA A 262 -1.60 18.42 3.84
C ALA A 262 -1.96 19.80 4.39
N ASN A 263 -1.09 20.79 4.17
CA ASN A 263 -1.32 22.19 4.52
C ASN A 263 -1.75 22.39 5.99
N GLY A 264 -1.08 21.70 6.93
CA GLY A 264 -1.41 21.77 8.35
C GLY A 264 -2.79 21.27 8.73
N ARG A 265 -3.38 20.37 7.95
CA ARG A 265 -4.69 19.77 8.22
C ARG A 265 -4.65 18.27 8.01
N LEU A 266 -5.24 17.53 8.96
CA LEU A 266 -5.61 16.12 8.78
C LEU A 266 -7.00 16.10 8.16
N ASN A 267 -7.07 15.93 6.84
CA ASN A 267 -8.34 15.90 6.12
C ASN A 267 -8.87 14.46 6.12
N PRO A 268 -9.99 14.15 6.80
CA PRO A 268 -10.53 12.81 6.78
C PRO A 268 -10.95 12.43 5.35
N ARG A 269 -10.65 11.20 4.94
CA ARG A 269 -10.93 10.68 3.58
C ARG A 269 -11.80 9.45 3.62
N PHE A 270 -11.61 8.59 4.60
CA PHE A 270 -12.36 7.37 4.72
C PHE A 270 -12.63 7.03 6.17
N THR A 271 -13.82 6.52 6.47
CA THR A 271 -14.16 5.96 7.76
C THR A 271 -15.16 4.82 7.60
N MET A 272 -15.31 4.02 8.64
CA MET A 272 -16.25 2.91 8.71
C MET A 272 -17.37 3.24 9.70
N ASP A 273 -18.62 3.13 9.24
CA ASP A 273 -19.78 2.95 10.12
C ASP A 273 -19.87 1.48 10.49
N PHE A 274 -19.46 1.18 11.73
CA PHE A 274 -19.49 -0.18 12.26
C PHE A 274 -20.90 -0.68 12.59
N ALA A 275 -21.89 0.20 12.72
CA ALA A 275 -23.26 -0.11 13.18
C ALA A 275 -23.31 -0.94 14.49
N LYS A 276 -22.24 -0.90 15.29
CA LYS A 276 -22.06 -1.67 16.52
C LYS A 276 -21.80 -0.73 17.69
N LYS A 277 -22.24 -1.14 18.89
CA LYS A 277 -21.93 -0.43 20.13
C LYS A 277 -20.45 -0.54 20.51
N GLU A 278 -19.84 -1.70 20.25
CA GLU A 278 -18.42 -1.95 20.44
C GLU A 278 -17.69 -1.92 19.11
N ILE A 279 -16.61 -1.12 19.05
CA ILE A 279 -15.80 -0.94 17.86
C ILE A 279 -14.79 -2.10 17.78
N PRO A 280 -14.71 -2.84 16.66
CA PRO A 280 -13.70 -3.88 16.49
C PRO A 280 -12.30 -3.29 16.38
N ILE A 281 -11.28 -4.13 16.52
CA ILE A 281 -9.93 -3.77 16.07
C ILE A 281 -10.03 -3.54 14.57
N HIS A 282 -9.47 -2.44 14.06
CA HIS A 282 -9.56 -2.10 12.65
C HIS A 282 -8.39 -1.24 12.20
N ASP A 283 -8.13 -1.29 10.89
CA ASP A 283 -7.19 -0.42 10.21
C ASP A 283 -7.73 -0.03 8.83
N TYR A 284 -7.16 1.03 8.27
CA TYR A 284 -7.53 1.56 6.96
C TYR A 284 -6.32 1.78 6.09
N LYS A 285 -6.51 1.51 4.80
CA LYS A 285 -5.53 1.63 3.73
C LYS A 285 -6.20 2.25 2.52
N GLU A 286 -5.41 2.91 1.70
CA GLU A 286 -5.89 3.51 0.46
C GLU A 286 -5.07 3.01 -0.73
N LEU A 287 -5.78 2.61 -1.78
CA LEU A 287 -5.28 2.43 -3.13
C LEU A 287 -5.83 3.57 -4.01
N PRO A 288 -5.31 3.80 -5.23
CA PRO A 288 -5.81 4.89 -6.08
C PRO A 288 -7.33 4.86 -6.29
N ARG A 289 -7.90 3.67 -6.51
CA ARG A 289 -9.34 3.47 -6.79
C ARG A 289 -10.18 2.92 -5.64
N HIS A 290 -9.55 2.45 -4.56
CA HIS A 290 -10.25 1.72 -3.49
C HIS A 290 -9.80 2.16 -2.11
N PHE A 291 -10.72 2.07 -1.16
CA PHE A 291 -10.37 1.98 0.26
C PHE A 291 -10.37 0.51 0.68
N LEU A 292 -9.38 0.13 1.48
CA LEU A 292 -9.23 -1.20 2.04
C LEU A 292 -9.11 -1.09 3.55
N GLY A 293 -9.35 -2.19 4.24
CA GLY A 293 -9.03 -2.29 5.65
C GLY A 293 -9.34 -3.69 6.17
N SER A 294 -9.06 -3.90 7.44
CA SER A 294 -9.42 -5.12 8.13
C SER A 294 -10.26 -4.81 9.37
N THR A 295 -11.06 -5.78 9.79
CA THR A 295 -11.69 -5.77 11.12
C THR A 295 -11.40 -7.08 11.82
N SER A 296 -11.10 -7.03 13.11
CA SER A 296 -10.94 -8.22 13.95
C SER A 296 -11.56 -8.02 15.33
N VAL A 297 -11.92 -9.14 15.95
CA VAL A 297 -12.50 -9.18 17.29
C VAL A 297 -11.53 -9.87 18.23
N GLU A 298 -11.35 -9.27 19.40
CA GLU A 298 -10.58 -9.84 20.49
C GLU A 298 -11.27 -11.10 21.03
N LYS A 299 -10.46 -12.13 21.31
CA LYS A 299 -10.89 -13.37 21.95
C LYS A 299 -10.05 -13.61 23.19
N GLN A 300 -10.69 -13.57 24.35
CA GLN A 300 -10.05 -13.99 25.59
C GLN A 300 -9.87 -15.51 25.61
N LEU A 301 -8.64 -15.97 25.75
CA LEU A 301 -8.31 -17.39 25.86
C LEU A 301 -8.41 -17.85 27.33
N ASP A 302 -7.95 -17.01 28.26
CA ASP A 302 -8.07 -17.18 29.71
C ASP A 302 -7.95 -15.84 30.45
N GLU A 303 -7.89 -15.84 31.79
CA GLU A 303 -7.83 -14.63 32.61
C GLU A 303 -6.72 -13.64 32.22
N ASN A 304 -5.60 -14.11 31.66
CA ASN A 304 -4.44 -13.28 31.35
C ASN A 304 -4.03 -13.28 29.86
N HIS A 305 -4.61 -14.14 29.03
CA HIS A 305 -4.24 -14.26 27.63
C HIS A 305 -5.39 -13.93 26.68
N PHE A 306 -5.08 -13.10 25.69
CA PHE A 306 -6.00 -12.69 24.63
C PHE A 306 -5.38 -13.01 23.27
N THR A 307 -6.23 -13.34 22.31
CA THR A 307 -5.91 -13.47 20.89
C THR A 307 -6.90 -12.67 20.07
N THR A 308 -6.78 -12.69 18.75
CA THR A 308 -7.72 -12.07 17.82
C THR A 308 -8.23 -13.10 16.82
N ASP A 309 -9.45 -12.91 16.34
CA ASP A 309 -9.94 -13.67 15.19
C ASP A 309 -9.14 -13.34 13.93
N VAL A 310 -9.15 -14.27 12.97
CA VAL A 310 -8.63 -14.00 11.63
C VAL A 310 -9.34 -12.74 11.11
N PRO A 311 -8.59 -11.67 10.75
CA PRO A 311 -9.20 -10.44 10.32
C PRO A 311 -10.09 -10.64 9.08
N ALA A 312 -11.22 -9.95 9.06
CA ALA A 312 -12.09 -9.85 7.90
C ALA A 312 -11.67 -8.61 7.08
N ASP A 313 -11.00 -8.86 5.96
CA ASP A 313 -10.56 -7.83 5.03
C ASP A 313 -11.72 -7.34 4.17
N PHE A 314 -11.88 -6.01 4.07
CA PHE A 314 -12.91 -5.36 3.27
C PHE A 314 -12.32 -4.42 2.21
N ILE A 315 -13.12 -4.20 1.16
CA ILE A 315 -12.82 -3.28 0.07
C ILE A 315 -14.05 -2.44 -0.24
N MET A 316 -13.83 -1.17 -0.61
CA MET A 316 -14.85 -0.31 -1.20
C MET A 316 -14.27 0.47 -2.37
N ASP A 317 -14.95 0.44 -3.51
CA ASP A 317 -14.60 1.22 -4.69
C ASP A 317 -15.04 2.69 -4.51
N LYS A 318 -14.14 3.63 -4.82
CA LYS A 318 -14.37 5.06 -4.55
C LYS A 318 -15.44 5.70 -5.44
N GLU A 319 -15.68 5.14 -6.62
CA GLU A 319 -16.57 5.73 -7.63
C GLU A 319 -17.98 5.11 -7.57
N SER A 320 -18.06 3.79 -7.62
CA SER A 320 -19.32 3.05 -7.57
C SER A 320 -19.88 2.90 -6.17
N LEU A 321 -19.06 3.14 -5.13
CA LEU A 321 -19.38 2.95 -3.71
C LEU A 321 -19.77 1.52 -3.36
N LYS A 322 -19.46 0.56 -4.25
CA LYS A 322 -19.69 -0.87 -4.00
C LYS A 322 -18.61 -1.41 -3.10
N GLY A 323 -19.00 -2.30 -2.20
CA GLY A 323 -18.08 -2.90 -1.25
C GLY A 323 -18.43 -4.34 -0.91
N ALA A 324 -17.41 -5.09 -0.50
CA ALA A 324 -17.52 -6.47 -0.06
C ALA A 324 -16.39 -6.82 0.92
N PHE A 325 -16.49 -7.99 1.56
CA PHE A 325 -15.29 -8.65 2.05
C PHE A 325 -14.51 -9.19 0.87
N TYR A 326 -13.19 -9.33 0.97
CA TYR A 326 -12.40 -9.78 -0.17
C TYR A 326 -11.23 -10.69 0.20
N LYS A 327 -10.82 -11.46 -0.81
CA LYS A 327 -9.53 -12.15 -0.87
C LYS A 327 -8.87 -11.80 -2.20
N VAL A 328 -7.55 -11.93 -2.25
CA VAL A 328 -6.78 -11.71 -3.48
C VAL A 328 -6.09 -12.99 -3.88
N GLU A 329 -6.09 -13.27 -5.18
CA GLU A 329 -5.35 -14.37 -5.80
C GLU A 329 -4.38 -13.81 -6.84
N ASN A 330 -3.21 -14.42 -6.93
CA ASN A 330 -2.21 -14.09 -7.92
C ASN A 330 -2.52 -14.84 -9.22
N ASP A 331 -3.28 -14.19 -10.09
CA ASP A 331 -3.68 -14.74 -11.39
C ASP A 331 -2.51 -14.91 -12.37
N TYR A 332 -1.35 -14.32 -12.09
CA TYR A 332 -0.10 -14.58 -12.82
C TYR A 332 0.63 -15.86 -12.34
N LEU A 333 0.24 -16.40 -11.18
CA LEU A 333 0.78 -17.64 -10.60
C LEU A 333 -0.36 -18.62 -10.31
N GLY A 334 -1.23 -18.85 -11.32
CA GLY A 334 -2.25 -19.89 -11.28
C GLY A 334 -3.33 -19.68 -10.21
N ASN A 335 -3.66 -18.41 -9.88
CA ASN A 335 -4.60 -18.02 -8.83
C ASN A 335 -4.16 -18.42 -7.42
N MET A 336 -2.85 -18.44 -7.17
CA MET A 336 -2.30 -18.68 -5.83
C MET A 336 -2.75 -17.58 -4.84
N PRO A 337 -3.32 -17.91 -3.67
CA PRO A 337 -3.78 -16.91 -2.71
C PRO A 337 -2.68 -15.94 -2.27
N ILE A 338 -3.02 -14.65 -2.17
CA ILE A 338 -2.17 -13.61 -1.61
C ILE A 338 -2.71 -13.23 -0.21
N PRO A 339 -2.13 -13.77 0.87
CA PRO A 339 -2.53 -13.37 2.22
C PRO A 339 -2.07 -11.94 2.50
N TRP A 340 -2.81 -11.21 3.33
CA TRP A 340 -2.43 -9.86 3.81
C TRP A 340 -2.14 -8.85 2.69
N PHE A 341 -2.85 -8.94 1.57
CA PHE A 341 -2.59 -8.14 0.35
C PHE A 341 -2.41 -6.64 0.62
N SER A 342 -3.26 -6.04 1.46
CA SER A 342 -3.20 -4.62 1.78
C SER A 342 -1.89 -4.19 2.48
N TYR A 343 -1.28 -5.10 3.25
CA TYR A 343 0.01 -4.87 3.92
C TYR A 343 1.21 -5.03 2.98
N SER A 344 1.02 -5.77 1.88
CA SER A 344 2.00 -5.89 0.79
C SER A 344 1.98 -4.71 -0.19
N CYS A 345 1.00 -3.81 -0.08
CA CYS A 345 0.83 -2.67 -0.98
C CYS A 345 1.38 -1.39 -0.36
N SER A 346 2.50 -0.88 -0.88
CA SER A 346 3.04 0.42 -0.46
C SER A 346 3.78 1.11 -1.61
N ASN A 347 3.92 2.43 -1.52
CA ASN A 347 4.65 3.26 -2.48
C ASN A 347 4.18 3.09 -3.93
N GLY A 348 2.92 2.70 -4.14
CA GLY A 348 2.36 2.47 -5.48
C GLY A 348 2.66 1.08 -6.05
N TYR A 349 3.10 0.12 -5.23
CA TYR A 349 3.40 -1.24 -5.66
C TYR A 349 2.82 -2.28 -4.69
N TYR A 350 2.31 -3.39 -5.24
CA TYR A 350 2.28 -4.66 -4.53
C TYR A 350 3.71 -5.23 -4.48
N THR A 351 4.13 -5.76 -3.33
CA THR A 351 5.46 -6.34 -3.14
C THR A 351 5.46 -7.57 -2.23
N ALA A 352 6.29 -8.56 -2.56
CA ALA A 352 6.63 -9.68 -1.69
C ALA A 352 8.13 -10.01 -1.81
N ASN A 353 8.75 -10.31 -0.67
CA ASN A 353 10.14 -10.73 -0.55
C ASN A 353 10.17 -12.18 -0.12
N MET A 354 10.68 -13.06 -0.97
CA MET A 354 10.62 -14.50 -0.75
C MET A 354 12.02 -15.09 -0.74
N GLU A 355 12.36 -15.81 0.33
CA GLU A 355 13.52 -16.70 0.37
C GLU A 355 13.40 -17.77 -0.75
N PRO A 356 14.50 -18.20 -1.38
CA PRO A 356 14.46 -19.13 -2.51
C PRO A 356 13.75 -20.44 -2.16
N VAL A 357 14.14 -21.06 -1.04
CA VAL A 357 13.56 -22.34 -0.59
C VAL A 357 12.07 -22.17 -0.30
N ALA A 358 11.69 -21.08 0.39
CA ALA A 358 10.29 -20.80 0.70
C ALA A 358 9.44 -20.58 -0.55
N LEU A 359 9.94 -19.83 -1.55
CA LEU A 359 9.24 -19.63 -2.82
C LEU A 359 9.07 -20.94 -3.57
N LYS A 360 10.16 -21.72 -3.70
CA LYS A 360 10.14 -23.00 -4.41
C LYS A 360 9.16 -23.98 -3.78
N GLU A 361 9.24 -24.17 -2.47
CA GLU A 361 8.29 -25.05 -1.76
C GLU A 361 6.85 -24.58 -1.91
N THR A 362 6.61 -23.26 -1.87
CA THR A 362 5.25 -22.71 -2.03
C THR A 362 4.70 -23.04 -3.42
N LEU A 363 5.50 -22.87 -4.47
CA LEU A 363 5.12 -23.18 -5.85
C LEU A 363 4.86 -24.69 -6.03
N GLU A 364 5.78 -25.54 -5.57
CA GLU A 364 5.68 -27.00 -5.70
C GLU A 364 4.45 -27.54 -4.95
N LYS A 365 4.25 -27.13 -3.68
CA LYS A 365 3.07 -27.53 -2.88
C LYS A 365 1.76 -27.07 -3.53
N TYR A 366 1.73 -25.87 -4.12
CA TYR A 366 0.55 -25.38 -4.83
C TYR A 366 0.27 -26.18 -6.11
N LEU A 367 1.30 -26.46 -6.92
CA LEU A 367 1.20 -27.26 -8.13
C LEU A 367 0.72 -28.70 -7.86
N GLU A 368 1.11 -29.28 -6.73
CA GLU A 368 0.67 -30.61 -6.29
C GLU A 368 -0.78 -30.62 -5.80
N SER A 369 -1.17 -29.61 -5.02
CA SER A 369 -2.47 -29.58 -4.33
C SER A 369 -3.62 -29.11 -5.22
N VAL A 370 -3.39 -28.17 -6.13
CA VAL A 370 -4.43 -27.63 -7.01
C VAL A 370 -4.36 -28.30 -8.38
N LYS A 371 -5.45 -28.96 -8.79
CA LYS A 371 -5.52 -29.69 -10.07
C LYS A 371 -5.95 -28.80 -11.23
N ASP A 372 -6.87 -27.87 -10.99
CA ASP A 372 -7.52 -27.05 -12.02
C ASP A 372 -6.73 -25.77 -12.38
N ILE A 373 -5.40 -25.81 -12.29
CA ILE A 373 -4.53 -24.74 -12.78
C ILE A 373 -4.50 -24.81 -14.32
N PRO A 374 -4.70 -23.70 -15.06
CA PRO A 374 -4.54 -23.66 -16.50
C PRO A 374 -3.18 -24.20 -16.95
N ALA A 375 -3.13 -24.95 -18.05
CA ALA A 375 -1.92 -25.66 -18.48
C ALA A 375 -0.71 -24.73 -18.70
N ALA A 376 -0.95 -23.54 -19.26
CA ALA A 376 0.09 -22.54 -19.49
C ALA A 376 0.66 -21.99 -18.17
N ASP A 377 -0.21 -21.68 -17.19
CA ASP A 377 0.20 -21.18 -15.88
C ASP A 377 0.97 -22.26 -15.11
N ARG A 378 0.49 -23.51 -15.17
CA ARG A 378 1.18 -24.67 -14.58
C ARG A 378 2.58 -24.83 -15.15
N GLU A 379 2.74 -24.75 -16.48
CA GLU A 379 4.06 -24.84 -17.12
C GLU A 379 4.97 -23.67 -16.71
N HIS A 380 4.43 -22.45 -16.68
CA HIS A 380 5.17 -21.27 -16.25
C HIS A 380 5.66 -21.39 -14.80
N MET A 381 4.77 -21.79 -13.89
CA MET A 381 5.09 -21.98 -12.47
C MET A 381 6.09 -23.11 -12.25
N GLN A 382 5.99 -24.22 -12.99
CA GLN A 382 6.97 -25.31 -12.90
C GLN A 382 8.35 -24.84 -13.37
N LYS A 383 8.43 -24.12 -14.50
CA LYS A 383 9.70 -23.54 -14.98
C LYS A 383 10.30 -22.59 -13.97
N LEU A 384 9.48 -21.77 -13.30
CA LEU A 384 9.93 -20.88 -12.24
C LEU A 384 10.50 -21.70 -11.07
N ALA A 385 9.76 -22.68 -10.55
CA ALA A 385 10.20 -23.54 -9.44
C ALA A 385 11.52 -24.28 -9.76
N ASP A 386 11.65 -24.81 -10.97
CA ASP A 386 12.84 -25.52 -11.44
C ASP A 386 14.06 -24.59 -11.57
N SER A 387 13.84 -23.30 -11.84
CA SER A 387 14.92 -22.31 -11.99
C SER A 387 15.49 -21.80 -10.66
N ILE A 388 14.78 -22.03 -9.54
CA ILE A 388 15.18 -21.54 -8.21
C ILE A 388 16.21 -22.49 -7.60
N HIS A 389 17.36 -21.94 -7.22
CA HIS A 389 18.41 -22.62 -6.47
C HIS A 389 18.36 -22.25 -4.99
N GLU A 390 18.67 -23.22 -4.11
CA GLU A 390 18.68 -23.04 -2.65
C GLU A 390 19.65 -21.95 -2.17
N ASN A 391 20.77 -21.76 -2.89
CA ASN A 391 21.81 -20.79 -2.57
C ASN A 391 21.60 -19.45 -3.26
N ASP A 392 20.44 -19.24 -3.89
CA ASP A 392 20.10 -17.95 -4.46
C ASP A 392 19.86 -16.92 -3.35
N ASN A 393 19.93 -15.64 -3.70
CA ASN A 393 19.41 -14.58 -2.86
C ASN A 393 17.90 -14.49 -3.07
N ASN A 394 17.23 -13.69 -2.25
CA ASN A 394 15.77 -13.61 -2.27
C ASN A 394 15.22 -13.17 -3.64
N TYR A 395 13.99 -13.60 -3.89
CA TYR A 395 13.19 -13.22 -5.03
C TYR A 395 12.20 -12.12 -4.62
N ILE A 396 12.23 -11.01 -5.34
CA ILE A 396 11.28 -9.91 -5.15
C ILE A 396 10.19 -10.03 -6.21
N LEU A 397 8.97 -10.25 -5.75
CA LEU A 397 7.77 -10.20 -6.57
C LEU A 397 7.16 -8.81 -6.42
N TYR A 398 6.92 -8.08 -7.51
CA TYR A 398 6.25 -6.79 -7.42
C TYR A 398 5.38 -6.50 -8.64
N ALA A 399 4.35 -5.66 -8.44
CA ALA A 399 3.48 -5.17 -9.51
C ALA A 399 3.08 -3.72 -9.21
N LYS A 400 3.09 -2.84 -10.22
CA LYS A 400 2.71 -1.43 -10.05
C LYS A 400 1.20 -1.31 -9.91
N LEU A 401 0.72 -0.58 -8.90
CA LEU A 401 -0.71 -0.37 -8.67
C LEU A 401 -1.30 0.58 -9.71
N LYS A 402 -2.57 0.33 -10.09
CA LYS A 402 -3.32 1.07 -11.11
C LYS A 402 -4.15 2.23 -10.57
#